data_AF-A0A7T8GS75-F1
#
_entry.id   AF-A0A7T8GS75-F1
#
_cell.length_a   1.000
_cell.length_b   1.000
_cell.length_c   1.000
_cell.angle_alpha   90.00
_cell.angle_beta   90.00
_cell.angle_gamma   90.00
#
_symmetry.space_group_name_H-M   'P 1'
#
loop_
_entity.id
_entity.type
_entity.pdbx_description
1 polymer ?
#
loop_
_entity_poly.entity_id
_entity_poly.type
_entity_poly.pdbx_seq_one_letter_code
_entity_poly.pdbx_strand_id
1 'polypeptide(L)'
;AGLPSLNEVAAKAVALETWKCFYSNDGGGGARNPVGDFVFPIPRRLMRSTTPVAYPLGRETATFACHAISVWNMYKVLRSATTLHAARTAVRAIGRNVPT
;
A
#
# COMPACT_ATOMS: atom_id res chain seq x y z
N ALA A 1 19.60 19.45 6.98
CA ALA A 1 19.10 18.20 6.36
C ALA A 1 18.53 18.56 5.01
N GLY A 2 18.96 17.89 3.94
CA GLY A 2 18.51 18.17 2.56
C GLY A 2 17.05 17.75 2.33
N LEU A 3 16.43 18.30 1.29
CA LEU A 3 15.10 17.88 0.86
C LEU A 3 15.14 16.40 0.42
N PRO A 4 14.09 15.61 0.70
CA PRO A 4 14.01 14.24 0.20
C PRO A 4 13.98 14.21 -1.33
N SER A 5 14.51 13.15 -1.94
CA SER A 5 14.44 12.97 -3.38
C SER A 5 12.99 12.78 -3.83
N LEU A 6 12.70 13.06 -5.11
CA LEU A 6 11.37 12.80 -5.67
C LEU A 6 11.01 11.32 -5.57
N ASN A 7 11.97 10.42 -5.76
CA ASN A 7 11.81 8.98 -5.62
C ASN A 7 11.42 8.59 -4.19
N GLU A 8 12.08 9.19 -3.18
CA GLU A 8 11.74 8.97 -1.78
C GLU A 8 10.31 9.45 -1.47
N VAL A 9 9.92 10.62 -1.96
CA VAL A 9 8.56 11.15 -1.77
C VAL A 9 7.51 10.27 -2.44
N ALA A 10 7.75 9.87 -3.70
CA ALA A 10 6.85 9.03 -4.46
C ALA A 10 6.66 7.65 -3.81
N ALA A 11 7.75 6.99 -3.42
CA ALA A 11 7.68 5.69 -2.76
C ALA A 11 6.96 5.77 -1.42
N LYS A 12 7.18 6.83 -0.65
CA LYS A 12 6.46 7.03 0.61
C LYS A 12 4.96 7.22 0.38
N ALA A 13 4.58 8.03 -0.61
CA ALA A 13 3.19 8.27 -0.96
C ALA A 13 2.50 6.98 -1.42
N VAL A 14 3.11 6.25 -2.36
CA VAL A 14 2.56 4.97 -2.85
C VAL A 14 2.41 3.97 -1.71
N ALA A 15 3.42 3.82 -0.85
CA ALA A 15 3.34 2.89 0.28
C ALA A 15 2.24 3.25 1.29
N LEU A 16 2.09 4.54 1.62
CA LEU A 16 1.05 4.98 2.54
C LEU A 16 -0.35 4.81 1.93
N GLU A 17 -0.53 5.18 0.67
CA GLU A 17 -1.81 5.03 -0.03
C GLU A 17 -2.16 3.54 -0.23
N THR A 18 -1.17 2.69 -0.48
CA THR A 18 -1.36 1.23 -0.51
C THR A 18 -1.88 0.70 0.83
N TRP A 19 -1.29 1.15 1.94
CA TRP A 19 -1.74 0.76 3.27
C TRP A 19 -3.19 1.22 3.52
N LYS A 20 -3.52 2.46 3.16
CA LYS A 20 -4.89 2.98 3.24
C LYS A 20 -5.84 2.20 2.34
N CYS A 21 -5.44 1.80 1.14
CA CYS A 21 -6.27 0.96 0.27
C CYS A 21 -6.68 -0.34 0.97
N PHE A 22 -5.81 -0.94 1.78
CA PHE A 22 -6.14 -2.16 2.51
C PHE A 22 -6.98 -1.91 3.78
N TYR A 23 -6.63 -0.88 4.55
CA TYR A 23 -7.13 -0.62 5.91
C TYR A 23 -8.15 0.52 6.04
N SER A 24 -8.41 1.25 4.96
CA SER A 24 -9.48 2.27 4.90
C SER A 24 -10.80 1.61 5.24
N ASN A 25 -11.61 2.33 6.02
CA ASN A 25 -12.99 2.02 6.33
C ASN A 25 -13.92 3.11 5.75
N ASP A 26 -13.45 3.87 4.76
CA ASP A 26 -14.20 5.00 4.19
C ASP A 26 -15.38 4.54 3.31
N GLY A 27 -15.47 3.23 3.02
CA GLY A 27 -16.63 2.61 2.42
C GLY A 27 -17.75 2.36 3.44
N GLY A 28 -18.99 2.24 2.95
CA GLY A 28 -20.14 1.92 3.81
C GLY A 28 -19.94 0.62 4.60
N GLY A 29 -20.30 0.63 5.88
CA GLY A 29 -20.27 -0.57 6.73
C GLY A 29 -18.87 -1.10 7.08
N GLY A 30 -17.82 -0.26 7.00
CA GLY A 30 -16.44 -0.67 7.26
C GLY A 30 -15.76 -1.35 6.07
N ALA A 31 -16.33 -1.20 4.87
CA ALA A 31 -15.71 -1.61 3.62
C ALA A 31 -14.53 -0.70 3.26
N ARG A 32 -13.66 -1.21 2.38
CA ARG A 32 -12.60 -0.39 1.78
C ARG A 32 -13.22 0.69 0.89
N ASN A 33 -12.43 1.72 0.60
CA ASN A 33 -12.79 2.65 -0.46
C ASN A 33 -12.69 1.96 -1.84
N PRO A 34 -13.31 2.53 -2.90
CA PRO A 34 -13.33 1.91 -4.23
C PRO A 34 -11.94 1.62 -4.82
N VAL A 35 -10.93 2.44 -4.50
CA VAL A 35 -9.54 2.20 -4.91
C VAL A 35 -8.97 0.98 -4.19
N GLY A 36 -9.29 0.81 -2.92
CA GLY A 36 -8.95 -0.36 -2.11
C GLY A 36 -9.55 -1.65 -2.65
N ASP A 37 -10.79 -1.63 -3.13
CA ASP A 37 -11.41 -2.79 -3.77
C ASP A 37 -10.77 -3.10 -5.13
N PHE A 38 -10.38 -2.07 -5.88
CA PHE A 38 -9.65 -2.27 -7.13
C PHE A 38 -8.24 -2.86 -6.92
N VAL A 39 -7.51 -2.40 -5.90
CA VAL A 39 -6.16 -2.91 -5.57
C VAL A 39 -6.22 -4.27 -4.88
N PHE A 40 -7.22 -4.49 -4.03
CA PHE A 40 -7.42 -5.70 -3.24
C PHE A 40 -8.82 -6.26 -3.50
N PRO A 41 -9.04 -6.98 -4.61
CA PRO A 41 -10.38 -7.43 -5.03
C PRO A 41 -10.98 -8.51 -4.12
N ILE A 42 -10.17 -9.10 -3.24
CA ILE A 42 -10.64 -10.04 -2.23
C ILE A 42 -11.16 -9.25 -1.03
N PRO A 43 -12.41 -9.52 -0.56
CA PRO A 43 -12.97 -8.87 0.62
C PRO A 43 -12.01 -8.93 1.81
N ARG A 44 -11.82 -7.80 2.52
CA ARG A 44 -10.90 -7.71 3.66
C ARG A 44 -11.11 -8.81 4.70
N ARG A 45 -12.35 -9.19 4.98
CA ARG A 45 -12.70 -10.27 5.92
C ARG A 45 -12.13 -11.64 5.51
N LEU A 46 -11.92 -11.88 4.21
CA LEU A 46 -11.36 -13.11 3.66
C LEU A 46 -9.84 -13.02 3.50
N MET A 47 -9.25 -11.84 3.69
CA MET A 47 -7.87 -11.57 3.37
C MET A 47 -7.11 -11.13 4.63
N ARG A 48 -6.16 -11.95 5.07
CA ARG A 48 -5.25 -11.57 6.16
C ARG A 48 -4.32 -10.47 5.65
N SER A 49 -4.09 -9.44 6.47
CA SER A 49 -3.21 -8.31 6.10
C SER A 49 -1.77 -8.71 5.81
N THR A 50 -1.34 -9.85 6.33
CA THR A 50 0.00 -10.40 6.08
C THR A 50 0.13 -11.17 4.77
N THR A 51 -0.97 -11.39 4.04
CA THR A 51 -0.97 -12.20 2.81
C THR A 51 -0.39 -11.40 1.65
N PRO A 52 0.58 -11.95 0.90
CA PRO A 52 0.93 -11.40 -0.41
C PRO A 52 -0.27 -11.45 -1.36
N VAL A 53 -0.30 -10.57 -2.34
CA VAL A 53 -1.39 -10.47 -3.33
C VAL A 53 -0.84 -10.84 -4.68
N ALA A 54 -1.55 -11.67 -5.42
CA ALA A 54 -1.26 -11.87 -6.83
C ALA A 54 -1.50 -10.56 -7.59
N TYR A 55 -0.64 -10.25 -8.55
CA TYR A 55 -0.92 -9.14 -9.46
C TYR A 55 -2.23 -9.40 -10.20
N PRO A 56 -3.06 -8.37 -10.45
CA PRO A 56 -4.23 -8.51 -11.28
C PRO A 56 -3.78 -8.96 -12.68
N LEU A 57 -4.13 -10.19 -13.04
CA LEU A 57 -3.94 -10.72 -14.39
C LEU A 57 -4.83 -9.89 -15.34
N GLY A 58 -4.22 -9.17 -16.28
CA GLY A 58 -4.94 -8.59 -17.42
C GLY A 58 -5.26 -7.09 -17.40
N ARG A 59 -4.52 -6.23 -16.67
CA ARG A 59 -4.61 -4.77 -16.89
C ARG A 59 -3.24 -4.13 -17.03
N GLU A 60 -2.82 -3.99 -18.28
CA GLU A 60 -1.60 -3.30 -18.72
C GLU A 60 -1.59 -1.79 -18.43
N THR A 61 -2.56 -1.25 -17.69
CA THR A 61 -2.81 0.20 -17.61
C THR A 61 -3.02 0.79 -16.21
N ALA A 62 -3.01 -0.02 -15.14
CA ALA A 62 -3.16 0.50 -13.78
C ALA A 62 -1.82 0.58 -13.03
N THR A 63 -0.98 1.54 -13.41
CA THR A 63 0.36 1.78 -12.86
C THR A 63 0.35 1.86 -11.34
N PHE A 64 -0.62 2.56 -10.75
CA PHE A 64 -0.75 2.65 -9.29
C PHE A 64 -1.05 1.29 -8.64
N ALA A 65 -2.02 0.51 -9.13
CA ALA A 65 -2.39 -0.77 -8.52
C ALA A 65 -1.24 -1.78 -8.60
N CYS A 66 -0.53 -1.81 -9.73
CA CYS A 66 0.67 -2.64 -9.87
C CYS A 66 1.74 -2.24 -8.86
N HIS A 67 2.10 -0.95 -8.77
CA HIS A 67 3.09 -0.49 -7.79
C HIS A 67 2.63 -0.68 -6.35
N ALA A 68 1.35 -0.49 -6.06
CA ALA A 68 0.76 -0.71 -4.75
C ALA A 68 0.92 -2.19 -4.33
N ILE A 69 0.60 -3.12 -5.22
CA ILE A 69 0.80 -4.56 -4.98
C ILE A 69 2.28 -4.90 -4.84
N SER A 70 3.16 -4.33 -5.68
CA SER A 70 4.62 -4.49 -5.54
C SER A 70 5.10 -4.10 -4.15
N VAL A 71 4.73 -2.90 -3.70
CA VAL A 71 5.11 -2.35 -2.40
C VAL A 71 4.52 -3.18 -1.26
N TRP A 72 3.24 -3.55 -1.36
CA TRP A 72 2.58 -4.42 -0.38
C TRP A 72 3.32 -5.75 -0.22
N ASN A 73 3.64 -6.41 -1.33
CA ASN A 73 4.33 -7.70 -1.33
C ASN A 73 5.77 -7.59 -0.83
N MET A 74 6.51 -6.57 -1.24
CA MET A 74 7.91 -6.36 -0.90
C MET A 74 8.09 -6.05 0.59
N TYR A 75 7.22 -5.23 1.19
CA TYR A 75 7.42 -4.74 2.56
C TYR A 75 6.47 -5.40 3.57
N LYS A 76 6.91 -6.51 4.16
CA LYS A 76 6.20 -7.18 5.27
C LYS A 76 5.90 -6.23 6.44
N VAL A 77 6.81 -5.29 6.73
CA VAL A 77 6.64 -4.28 7.80
C VAL A 77 5.44 -3.36 7.56
N LEU A 78 5.13 -3.05 6.30
CA LEU A 78 3.95 -2.26 5.93
C LEU A 78 2.68 -3.08 6.13
N ARG A 79 2.70 -4.36 5.72
CA ARG A 79 1.58 -5.31 5.86
C ARG A 79 1.19 -5.56 7.32
N SER A 80 2.21 -5.71 8.17
CA SER A 80 2.02 -5.95 9.60
C SER A 80 1.56 -4.72 10.39
N ALA A 81 1.61 -3.52 9.81
CA ALA A 81 1.12 -2.31 10.48
C ALA A 81 -0.42 -2.31 10.53
N THR A 82 -0.99 -2.32 11.73
CA THR A 82 -2.46 -2.29 11.94
C THR A 82 -3.00 -0.91 12.27
N THR A 83 -2.12 0.08 12.49
CA THR A 83 -2.48 1.47 12.79
C THR A 83 -1.82 2.43 11.81
N LEU A 84 -2.45 3.59 11.58
CA LEU A 84 -1.90 4.62 10.70
C LEU A 84 -0.53 5.13 11.19
N HIS A 85 -0.33 5.19 12.50
CA HIS A 85 0.97 5.58 13.07
C HIS A 85 2.06 4.56 12.72
N ALA A 86 1.80 3.27 12.95
CA ALA A 86 2.74 2.20 12.58
C ALA A 86 3.03 2.18 11.06
N ALA A 87 2.02 2.43 10.23
CA ALA A 87 2.18 2.53 8.79
C ALA A 87 3.10 3.69 8.40
N ARG A 88 2.91 4.89 8.98
CA ARG A 88 3.78 6.05 8.74
C ARG A 88 5.23 5.75 9.13
N THR A 89 5.46 5.02 10.22
CA THR A 89 6.80 4.59 10.63
C THR A 89 7.40 3.61 9.62
N ALA A 90 6.65 2.61 9.17
CA ALA A 90 7.10 1.67 8.13
C ALA A 90 7.44 2.40 6.81
N VAL A 91 6.58 3.33 6.38
CA VAL A 91 6.75 4.15 5.17
C VAL A 91 8.03 4.99 5.22
N ARG A 92 8.37 5.57 6.38
CA ARG A 92 9.64 6.30 6.55
C ARG A 92 10.86 5.40 6.34
N ALA A 93 10.80 4.16 6.82
CA ALA A 93 11.87 3.19 6.59
C ALA A 93 11.97 2.78 5.11
N ILE A 94 10.84 2.61 4.43
CA ILE A 94 10.79 2.30 2.99
C ILE A 94 11.48 3.40 2.17
N GLY A 95 11.11 4.67 2.38
CA GLY A 95 11.64 5.78 1.60
C GLY A 95 13.16 5.96 1.69
N ARG A 96 13.78 5.59 2.83
CA ARG A 96 15.24 5.64 3.01
C ARG A 96 16.00 4.61 2.19
N ASN A 97 15.32 3.55 1.75
CA ASN A 97 15.92 2.45 0.99
C ASN A 97 15.74 2.61 -0.53
N VAL A 98 15.18 3.74 -0.99
CA VAL A 98 14.93 3.99 -2.40
C VAL A 98 16.14 4.72 -3.00
N PRO A 99 16.68 4.26 -4.14
CA PRO A 99 17.75 4.96 -4.84
C PRO A 99 17.37 6.41 -5.18
N THR A 100 18.31 7.33 -5.00
CA THR A 100 18.16 8.75 -5.38
C THR A 100 18.20 8.93 -6.88
#